data_AF-A0A7S1HIT2-F1
#
_entry.id   AF-A0A7S1HIT2-F1
#
_cell.length_a   1.000
_cell.length_b   1.000
_cell.length_c   1.000
_cell.angle_alpha   90.00
_cell.angle_beta   90.00
_cell.angle_gamma   90.00
#
_symmetry.space_group_name_H-M   'P 1'
#
loop_
_entity.id
_entity.type
_entity.pdbx_description
1 polymer ?
#
loop_
_entity_poly.entity_id
_entity_poly.type
_entity_poly.pdbx_seq_one_letter_code
_entity_poly.pdbx_strand_id
1 'polypeptide(L)'
;RADAVQQHMVHLGISASRVRTQGYSDTFASSAQSQGGAAASSSSSSSSQAVQAPSNRSVTFSVIQEIRIKGTIGFSAMSDSITPESHPLMSEVFTVLQSMPHLKVRVEGHSCSAPMWGMTNTELSDKRAASVVQRLEEMGVAR
;
A
#
# COMPACT_ATOMS: atom_id res chain seq x y z
N ARG A 1 8.46 -12.08 22.02
CA ARG A 1 7.20 -11.33 21.75
C ARG A 1 6.99 -11.12 20.24
N ALA A 2 8.02 -10.71 19.48
CA ALA A 2 7.95 -10.63 18.02
C ALA A 2 7.65 -12.00 17.37
N ASP A 3 8.26 -13.09 17.85
CA ASP A 3 8.04 -14.44 17.30
C ASP A 3 6.59 -14.93 17.48
N ALA A 4 5.96 -14.60 18.61
CA ALA A 4 4.57 -14.94 18.86
C ALA A 4 3.61 -14.21 17.91
N VAL A 5 3.93 -12.97 17.53
CA VAL A 5 3.17 -12.21 16.53
C VAL A 5 3.36 -12.83 15.15
N GLN A 6 4.59 -13.22 14.80
CA GLN A 6 4.87 -13.90 13.54
C GLN A 6 4.08 -15.22 13.44
N GLN A 7 4.11 -16.04 14.49
CA GLN A 7 3.36 -17.30 14.54
C GLN A 7 1.85 -17.08 14.41
N HIS A 8 1.31 -16.03 15.04
CA HIS A 8 -0.11 -15.71 14.94
C HIS A 8 -0.49 -15.26 13.52
N MET A 9 0.35 -14.47 12.86
CA MET A 9 0.13 -14.06 11.46
C MET A 9 0.23 -15.23 10.48
N VAL A 10 1.13 -16.18 10.74
CA VAL A 10 1.22 -17.43 9.97
C VAL A 10 -0.02 -18.28 10.18
N HIS A 11 -0.53 -18.37 11.41
CA HIS A 11 -1.78 -19.08 11.74
C HIS A 11 -2.99 -18.46 11.01
N LEU A 12 -3.01 -17.14 10.80
CA LEU A 12 -4.04 -16.44 10.02
C LEU A 12 -3.88 -16.61 8.50
N GLY A 13 -2.94 -17.44 8.04
CA GLY A 13 -2.77 -17.80 6.62
C GLY A 13 -1.76 -16.94 5.86
N ILE A 14 -1.00 -16.07 6.53
CA ILE A 14 0.05 -15.28 5.89
C ILE A 14 1.33 -16.12 5.81
N SER A 15 1.87 -16.36 4.61
CA SER A 15 3.09 -17.16 4.46
C SER A 15 4.26 -16.60 5.28
N ALA A 16 4.97 -17.47 6.00
CA ALA A 16 6.10 -17.10 6.85
C ALA A 16 7.21 -16.35 6.11
N SER A 17 7.39 -16.62 4.81
CA SER A 17 8.35 -15.90 3.97
C SER A 17 7.97 -14.44 3.71
N ARG A 18 6.72 -14.06 3.96
CA ARG A 18 6.16 -12.72 3.75
C ARG A 18 6.05 -11.90 5.04
N VAL A 19 6.39 -12.48 6.19
CA VAL A 19 6.29 -11.81 7.50
C VAL A 19 7.67 -11.75 8.12
N ARG A 20 8.20 -10.55 8.30
CA ARG A 20 9.36 -10.29 9.16
C ARG A 20 8.88 -9.55 10.39
N THR A 21 9.25 -10.05 11.55
CA THR A 21 9.01 -9.34 12.81
C THR A 21 10.35 -8.95 13.40
N GLN A 22 10.48 -7.69 13.80
CA GLN A 22 11.66 -7.18 14.49
C GLN A 22 11.24 -6.80 15.90
N GLY A 23 11.84 -7.44 16.90
CA GLY A 23 11.64 -7.07 18.29
C GLY A 23 12.45 -5.82 18.59
N TYR A 24 11.79 -4.72 18.96
CA TYR A 24 12.47 -3.60 19.61
C TYR A 24 12.56 -3.95 21.09
N SER A 25 13.76 -4.26 21.57
CA SER A 25 14.05 -4.32 23.00
C SER A 25 14.49 -2.93 23.44
N ASP A 26 13.86 -2.37 24.47
CA ASP A 26 14.26 -1.12 25.11
C ASP A 26 15.64 -1.30 25.76
N THR A 27 16.70 -1.27 24.95
CA THR A 27 18.08 -1.11 25.41
C THR A 27 18.37 0.37 25.43
N PHE A 28 17.76 1.09 26.36
CA PHE A 28 18.40 2.31 26.84
C PHE A 28 19.67 1.90 27.57
N ALA A 29 20.77 2.49 27.12
CA ALA A 29 22.13 2.10 27.44
C ALA A 29 22.39 1.93 28.94
N SER A 30 22.92 0.77 29.32
CA SER A 30 23.79 0.64 30.48
C SER A 30 25.11 1.34 30.17
N SER A 31 25.20 2.65 30.42
CA SER A 31 26.49 3.30 30.61
C SER A 31 26.93 3.11 32.07
N ALA A 32 28.06 2.44 32.24
CA ALA A 32 28.75 2.28 33.50
C ALA A 32 29.09 3.63 34.15
N GLN A 33 28.78 3.81 35.44
CA GLN A 33 29.69 4.45 36.39
C GLN A 33 29.37 4.06 37.84
N SER A 34 30.46 3.89 38.58
CA SER A 34 30.60 3.27 39.89
C SER A 34 30.34 4.20 41.08
N GLN A 35 30.02 3.56 42.22
CA GLN A 35 30.28 3.94 43.62
C GLN A 35 29.39 5.01 44.30
N GLY A 36 28.75 4.58 45.40
CA GLY A 36 28.67 5.37 46.64
C GLY A 36 27.33 5.36 47.38
N GLY A 37 27.30 4.76 48.59
CA GLY A 37 26.57 5.33 49.74
C GLY A 37 25.19 4.76 50.09
N ALA A 38 25.01 4.44 51.37
CA ALA A 38 23.88 3.74 51.97
C ALA A 38 22.74 4.65 52.49
N ALA A 39 21.54 4.08 52.67
CA ALA A 39 20.74 4.06 53.92
C ALA A 39 19.19 4.12 53.73
N ALA A 40 18.53 3.12 54.31
CA ALA A 40 17.30 3.13 55.13
C ALA A 40 15.91 3.59 54.60
N SER A 41 15.03 2.58 54.55
CA SER A 41 13.70 2.44 55.19
C SER A 41 12.45 3.27 54.80
N SER A 42 11.46 2.49 54.34
CA SER A 42 10.05 2.38 54.76
C SER A 42 8.98 3.42 54.36
N SER A 43 7.94 2.89 53.69
CA SER A 43 6.48 3.15 53.77
C SER A 43 5.99 4.60 53.56
N SER A 44 4.92 4.93 52.84
CA SER A 44 3.73 4.19 52.42
C SER A 44 2.94 5.09 51.45
N SER A 45 2.36 4.47 50.42
CA SER A 45 1.10 4.79 49.74
C SER A 45 0.51 6.20 49.82
N SER A 46 0.27 6.82 48.66
CA SER A 46 -1.02 7.43 48.22
C SER A 46 -0.85 7.97 46.80
N SER A 47 -1.12 7.17 45.76
CA SER A 47 -2.33 7.29 44.94
C SER A 47 -2.61 8.71 44.40
N SER A 48 -2.12 8.97 43.19
CA SER A 48 -2.79 9.86 42.25
C SER A 48 -2.62 9.25 40.86
N GLN A 49 -3.69 8.58 40.45
CA GLN A 49 -3.86 7.99 39.13
C GLN A 49 -3.67 9.08 38.06
N ALA A 50 -2.52 9.09 37.41
CA ALA A 50 -2.44 9.58 36.05
C ALA A 50 -3.03 8.49 35.16
N VAL A 51 -4.26 8.72 34.71
CA VAL A 51 -4.94 7.88 33.72
C VAL A 51 -4.01 7.76 32.51
N GLN A 52 -3.33 6.62 32.38
CA GLN A 52 -2.55 6.30 31.20
C GLN A 52 -3.52 6.24 30.03
N ALA A 53 -3.36 7.18 29.10
CA ALA A 53 -4.10 7.21 27.85
C ALA A 53 -4.03 5.82 27.17
N PRO A 54 -5.12 5.33 26.55
CA PRO A 54 -5.09 4.07 25.84
C PRO A 54 -3.95 4.13 24.82
N SER A 55 -2.99 3.20 24.92
CA SER A 55 -1.97 3.03 23.92
C SER A 55 -2.69 2.74 22.60
N ASN A 56 -2.83 3.74 21.73
CA ASN A 56 -3.38 3.57 20.40
C ASN A 56 -2.43 2.63 19.66
N ARG A 57 -2.76 1.33 19.65
CA ARG A 57 -2.05 0.33 18.88
C ARG A 57 -2.42 0.58 17.41
N SER A 58 -1.65 1.45 16.75
CA SER A 58 -1.83 1.73 15.34
C SER A 58 -1.07 0.69 14.51
N VAL A 59 -1.78 0.02 13.61
CA VAL A 59 -1.16 -0.75 12.54
C VAL A 59 -1.08 0.18 11.33
N THR A 60 0.13 0.55 10.94
CA THR A 60 0.37 1.35 9.73
C THR A 60 0.74 0.42 8.60
N PHE A 61 -0.07 0.41 7.54
CA PHE A 61 0.25 -0.25 6.29
C PHE A 61 0.92 0.76 5.36
N SER A 62 2.08 0.41 4.81
CA SER A 62 2.75 1.19 3.78
C SER A 62 2.64 0.46 2.45
N VAL A 63 2.37 1.19 1.38
CA VAL A 63 2.40 0.64 0.01
C VAL A 63 3.82 0.12 -0.24
N ILE A 64 3.93 -1.17 -0.50
CA ILE A 64 5.23 -1.87 -0.59
C ILE A 64 5.90 -1.61 -1.94
N GLN A 65 5.09 -1.40 -2.99
CA GLN A 65 5.61 -1.25 -4.35
C GLN A 65 4.65 -0.45 -5.24
N GLU A 66 5.18 0.60 -5.86
CA GLU A 66 4.53 1.34 -6.95
C GLU A 66 5.22 0.94 -8.26
N ILE A 67 4.47 0.38 -9.20
CA ILE A 67 4.98 0.07 -10.54
C ILE A 67 4.60 1.23 -11.45
N ARG A 68 5.58 2.04 -11.82
CA ARG A 68 5.41 3.15 -12.77
C ARG A 68 5.85 2.72 -14.15
N ILE A 69 4.93 2.80 -15.10
CA ILE A 69 5.26 2.64 -16.52
C ILE A 69 5.49 4.05 -17.07
N LYS A 70 6.64 4.25 -17.72
CA LYS A 70 7.00 5.56 -18.28
C LYS A 70 6.22 5.76 -19.59
N GLY A 71 5.07 6.41 -19.50
CA GLY A 71 4.26 6.72 -20.67
C GLY A 71 2.85 7.16 -20.27
N THR A 72 2.12 7.69 -21.24
CA THR A 72 0.71 8.03 -21.09
C THR A 72 -0.05 7.31 -22.17
N ILE A 73 -1.11 6.59 -21.80
CA ILE A 73 -2.04 6.02 -22.77
C ILE A 73 -2.83 7.19 -23.35
N GLY A 74 -2.62 7.46 -24.63
CA GLY A 74 -3.30 8.49 -25.39
C GLY A 74 -4.64 8.01 -25.92
N PHE A 75 -5.55 8.97 -26.09
CA PHE A 75 -6.87 8.76 -26.69
C PHE A 75 -7.13 9.79 -27.78
N SER A 76 -7.87 9.40 -28.80
CA SER A 76 -8.38 10.34 -29.81
C SER A 76 -9.23 11.45 -29.18
N ALA A 77 -9.26 12.62 -29.82
CA ALA A 77 -9.98 13.79 -29.30
C ALA A 77 -11.45 13.46 -29.04
N MET A 78 -11.93 13.78 -27.83
CA MET A 78 -13.30 13.52 -27.36
C MET A 78 -13.74 12.05 -27.51
N SER A 79 -12.81 11.10 -27.45
CA SER A 79 -13.08 9.68 -27.61
C SER A 79 -12.34 8.84 -26.55
N ASP A 80 -12.78 7.60 -26.47
CA ASP A 80 -12.25 6.45 -25.73
C ASP A 80 -11.39 5.52 -26.62
N SER A 81 -11.23 5.85 -27.90
CA SER A 81 -10.34 5.13 -28.82
C SER A 81 -8.87 5.38 -28.45
N ILE A 82 -8.17 4.33 -28.06
CA ILE A 82 -6.73 4.35 -27.76
C ILE A 82 -5.97 4.65 -29.06
N THR A 83 -4.98 5.55 -29.00
CA THR A 83 -4.20 5.90 -30.19
C THR A 83 -3.16 4.83 -30.54
N PRO A 84 -2.81 4.62 -31.82
CA PRO A 84 -1.81 3.63 -32.24
C PRO A 84 -0.46 3.77 -31.54
N GLU A 85 -0.04 5.00 -31.23
CA GLU A 85 1.22 5.30 -30.55
C GLU A 85 1.26 4.74 -29.11
N SER A 86 0.10 4.47 -28.53
CA SER A 86 -0.04 3.91 -27.18
C SER A 86 0.03 2.37 -27.17
N HIS A 87 -0.01 1.71 -28.34
CA HIS A 87 0.00 0.24 -28.42
C HIS A 87 1.28 -0.39 -27.85
N PRO A 88 2.50 0.15 -28.09
CA PRO A 88 3.71 -0.39 -27.45
C PRO A 88 3.63 -0.35 -25.92
N LEU A 89 3.12 0.74 -25.36
CA LEU A 89 2.91 0.90 -23.92
C LEU A 89 1.91 -0.13 -23.37
N MET A 90 0.82 -0.38 -24.10
CA MET A 90 -0.14 -1.43 -23.75
C MET A 90 0.49 -2.83 -23.73
N SER A 91 1.39 -3.12 -24.68
CA SER A 91 2.13 -4.39 -24.71
C SER A 91 3.09 -4.54 -23.53
N GLU A 92 3.72 -3.45 -23.08
CA GLU A 92 4.55 -3.44 -21.87
C GLU A 92 3.70 -3.72 -20.62
N VAL A 93 2.56 -3.03 -20.47
CA VAL A 93 1.60 -3.28 -19.38
C VAL A 93 1.19 -4.74 -19.38
N PHE A 94 0.78 -5.27 -20.54
CA PHE A 94 0.39 -6.67 -20.70
C PHE A 94 1.47 -7.63 -20.23
N THR A 95 2.73 -7.40 -20.63
CA THR A 95 3.87 -8.24 -20.24
C THR A 95 4.06 -8.28 -18.72
N VAL A 96 3.90 -7.13 -18.06
CA VAL A 96 3.97 -7.02 -16.59
C VAL A 96 2.85 -7.80 -15.92
N LEU A 97 1.60 -7.66 -16.41
CA LEU A 97 0.44 -8.36 -15.85
C LEU A 97 0.51 -9.86 -16.07
N GLN A 98 0.98 -10.30 -17.23
CA GLN A 98 1.20 -11.73 -17.52
C GLN A 98 2.27 -12.34 -16.63
N SER A 99 3.34 -11.60 -16.33
CA SER A 99 4.42 -12.04 -15.44
C SER A 99 4.00 -12.12 -13.97
N MET A 100 2.92 -11.42 -13.60
CA MET A 100 2.43 -11.32 -12.22
C MET A 100 0.91 -11.55 -12.14
N PRO A 101 0.43 -12.77 -12.39
CA PRO A 101 -1.02 -13.06 -12.49
C PRO A 101 -1.79 -12.90 -11.17
N HIS A 102 -1.10 -12.70 -10.04
CA HIS A 102 -1.70 -12.45 -8.73
C HIS A 102 -1.90 -10.95 -8.43
N LEU A 103 -1.44 -10.07 -9.31
CA LEU A 103 -1.61 -8.63 -9.18
C LEU A 103 -3.08 -8.27 -9.46
N LYS A 104 -3.71 -7.56 -8.53
CA LYS A 104 -5.01 -6.94 -8.76
C LYS A 104 -4.81 -5.51 -9.22
N VAL A 105 -5.42 -5.15 -10.35
CA VAL A 105 -5.27 -3.83 -10.95
C VAL A 105 -6.62 -3.10 -10.90
N ARG A 106 -6.56 -1.79 -10.65
CA ARG A 106 -7.68 -0.88 -10.89
C ARG A 106 -7.27 0.05 -12.02
N VAL A 107 -8.12 0.16 -13.03
CA VAL A 107 -7.93 1.10 -14.14
C VAL A 107 -8.81 2.31 -13.89
N GLU A 108 -8.21 3.49 -13.91
CA GLU A 108 -8.91 4.77 -13.73
C GLU A 108 -8.73 5.61 -14.99
N GLY A 109 -9.82 6.15 -15.50
CA GLY A 109 -9.79 7.08 -16.61
C GLY A 109 -9.71 8.52 -16.10
N HIS A 110 -9.00 9.36 -16.84
CA HIS A 110 -8.95 10.79 -16.56
C HIS A 110 -9.34 11.58 -17.82
N SER A 111 -10.09 12.64 -17.61
CA SER A 111 -10.46 13.65 -18.61
C SER A 111 -9.98 15.02 -18.13
N CYS A 112 -9.83 15.97 -19.06
CA CYS A 112 -9.49 17.34 -18.70
C CYS A 112 -10.71 18.06 -18.13
N SER A 113 -10.51 19.22 -17.51
CA SER A 113 -11.60 20.03 -16.94
C SER A 113 -12.38 20.85 -17.99
N ALA A 114 -12.16 20.59 -19.28
CA ALA A 114 -12.85 21.31 -20.33
C ALA A 114 -14.35 20.95 -20.34
N PRO A 115 -15.25 21.93 -20.53
CA PRO A 115 -16.65 21.64 -20.75
C PRO A 115 -16.81 20.90 -22.08
N MET A 116 -17.55 19.78 -22.06
CA MET A 116 -17.87 19.02 -23.26
C MET A 116 -19.36 19.14 -23.55
N TRP A 117 -19.71 19.37 -24.81
CA TRP A 117 -21.10 19.33 -25.27
C TRP A 117 -21.45 17.88 -25.67
N GLY A 118 -22.46 17.31 -25.02
CA GLY A 118 -23.03 16.00 -25.39
C GLY A 118 -22.55 14.78 -24.59
N MET A 119 -21.53 14.91 -23.74
CA MET A 119 -21.12 13.86 -22.79
C MET A 119 -20.42 14.48 -21.59
N THR A 120 -20.61 13.90 -20.41
CA THR A 120 -19.91 14.34 -19.20
C THR A 120 -18.46 13.85 -19.18
N ASN A 121 -17.60 14.56 -18.44
CA ASN A 121 -16.21 14.15 -18.22
C ASN A 121 -16.10 12.80 -17.51
N THR A 122 -17.07 12.48 -16.64
CA THR A 122 -17.18 11.19 -15.95
C THR A 122 -17.47 10.04 -16.91
N GLU A 123 -18.47 10.20 -17.80
CA GLU A 123 -18.78 9.20 -18.81
C GLU A 123 -17.58 8.95 -19.75
N LEU A 124 -16.86 10.01 -20.15
CA LEU A 124 -15.68 9.86 -20.98
C LEU A 124 -14.53 9.14 -20.26
N SER A 125 -14.28 9.48 -18.99
CA SER A 125 -13.26 8.77 -18.20
C SER A 125 -13.62 7.30 -18.01
N ASP A 126 -14.88 6.99 -17.72
CA ASP A 126 -15.34 5.61 -17.52
C ASP A 126 -15.17 4.79 -18.80
N LYS A 127 -15.54 5.37 -19.95
CA LYS A 127 -15.33 4.74 -21.26
C LYS A 127 -13.85 4.50 -21.55
N ARG A 128 -12.98 5.47 -21.30
CA ARG A 128 -11.53 5.33 -21.47
C ARG A 128 -10.95 4.21 -20.61
N ALA A 129 -11.36 4.12 -19.35
CA ALA A 129 -10.96 3.03 -18.47
C ALA A 129 -11.45 1.68 -19.02
N ALA A 130 -12.71 1.61 -19.46
CA ALA A 130 -13.28 0.41 -20.05
C ALA A 130 -12.55 -0.03 -21.33
N SER A 131 -12.17 0.90 -22.22
CA SER A 131 -11.40 0.59 -23.43
C SER A 131 -10.02 0.02 -23.12
N VAL A 132 -9.35 0.52 -22.07
CA VAL A 132 -8.07 -0.05 -21.61
C VAL A 132 -8.25 -1.46 -21.07
N VAL A 133 -9.28 -1.68 -20.24
CA VAL A 133 -9.61 -3.02 -19.72
C VAL A 133 -9.90 -3.97 -20.87
N GLN A 134 -10.79 -3.60 -21.79
CA GLN A 134 -11.14 -4.40 -22.97
C GLN A 134 -9.88 -4.74 -23.78
N ARG A 135 -8.99 -3.78 -24.01
CA ARG A 135 -7.77 -4.02 -24.76
C ARG A 135 -6.84 -5.03 -24.09
N LEU A 136 -6.74 -4.99 -22.75
CA LEU A 136 -5.96 -5.97 -21.98
C LEU A 136 -6.62 -7.36 -22.01
N GLU A 137 -7.95 -7.43 -21.94
CA GLU A 137 -8.71 -8.69 -22.08
C GLU A 137 -8.50 -9.31 -23.46
N GLU A 138 -8.54 -8.51 -24.54
CA GLU A 138 -8.24 -8.96 -25.91
C GLU A 138 -6.80 -9.49 -26.06
N MET A 139 -5.86 -8.94 -25.29
CA MET A 139 -4.47 -9.43 -25.24
C MET A 139 -4.32 -10.70 -24.39
N GLY A 140 -5.34 -11.08 -23.60
CA GLY A 140 -5.38 -12.30 -22.81
C GLY A 140 -5.22 -12.11 -21.30
N VAL A 141 -5.37 -10.89 -20.78
CA VAL A 141 -5.42 -10.66 -19.31
C VAL A 141 -6.79 -11.08 -18.78
N ALA A 142 -6.80 -11.93 -17.75
CA ALA A 142 -8.03 -12.33 -17.09
C ALA A 142 -8.60 -11.19 -16.22
N ARG A 143 -9.93 -11.11 -16.17
CA ARG A 143 -10.68 -10.12 -15.39
C ARG A 143 -10.74 -10.43 -13.90
#